data_AF-A0A256HNK2-F1
#
_entry.id   AF-A0A256HNK2-F1
#
_cell.length_a   1.000
_cell.length_b   1.000
_cell.length_c   1.000
_cell.angle_alpha   90.00
_cell.angle_beta   90.00
_cell.angle_gamma   90.00
#
_symmetry.space_group_name_H-M   'P 1'
#
loop_
_entity.id
_entity.type
_entity.pdbx_description
1 polymer ?
#
loop_
_entity_poly.entity_id
_entity_poly.type
_entity_poly.pdbx_seq_one_letter_code
_entity_poly.pdbx_strand_id
1 'polypeptide(L)'
;MIGLWNGARELQLYRISQQHPFIVSISLLLVAFLFRIIDIFVLGLDELLGEIILSKLLGFLLVLGYIWAVGKTITSIGLHRRDINEVLLIGGVGTSVIFVAAFGLQYVALGGADQSPGIVFVAIDPKTGLEGGVVFTVFLLLGNVVNSFMEEGLFRGVMLPHFMCSLSFRWANLLQAALFDLWHAVWPVKSLITGDLTMGAAVTEAVSLVLTTTVAGLVFGYLFYKTVLC
;
A
#
# COMPACT_ATOMS: atom_id res chain seq x y z
N MET A 1 -25.81 -18.89 26.13
CA MET A 1 -24.66 -18.64 27.04
C MET A 1 -23.29 -18.59 26.34
N ILE A 2 -23.09 -19.22 25.17
CA ILE A 2 -21.79 -19.20 24.44
C ILE A 2 -21.50 -17.83 23.77
N GLY A 3 -22.53 -17.11 23.29
CA GLY A 3 -22.34 -15.81 22.62
C GLY A 3 -21.93 -14.64 23.53
N LEU A 4 -22.24 -14.68 24.83
CA LEU A 4 -21.87 -13.62 25.78
C LEU A 4 -20.39 -13.69 26.20
N TRP A 5 -19.81 -14.90 26.22
CA TRP A 5 -18.40 -15.11 26.55
C TRP A 5 -17.45 -14.68 25.42
N ASN A 6 -17.85 -14.88 24.16
CA ASN A 6 -17.04 -14.49 23.01
C ASN A 6 -16.92 -12.96 22.89
N GLY A 7 -18.02 -12.22 23.07
CA GLY A 7 -17.99 -10.76 23.02
C GLY A 7 -17.15 -10.10 24.12
N ALA A 8 -17.14 -10.67 25.33
CA ALA A 8 -16.30 -10.17 26.43
C ALA A 8 -14.80 -10.36 26.14
N ARG A 9 -14.43 -11.51 25.55
CA ARG A 9 -13.05 -11.81 25.14
C ARG A 9 -12.58 -10.92 23.99
N GLU A 10 -13.40 -10.75 22.96
CA GLU A 10 -13.10 -9.88 21.81
C GLU A 10 -12.88 -8.43 22.26
N LEU A 11 -13.76 -7.92 23.14
CA LEU A 11 -13.61 -6.58 23.70
C LEU A 11 -12.33 -6.45 24.55
N GLN A 12 -11.96 -7.49 25.29
CA GLN A 12 -10.72 -7.52 26.05
C GLN A 12 -9.48 -7.49 25.13
N LEU A 13 -9.47 -8.30 24.07
CA LEU A 13 -8.37 -8.34 23.10
C LEU A 13 -8.23 -7.00 22.36
N TYR A 14 -9.34 -6.37 22.00
CA TYR A 14 -9.32 -5.03 21.41
C TYR A 14 -8.75 -3.98 22.37
N ARG A 15 -9.15 -4.00 23.65
CA ARG A 15 -8.57 -3.09 24.65
C ARG A 15 -7.07 -3.31 24.83
N ILE A 16 -6.63 -4.58 24.88
CA ILE A 16 -5.20 -4.92 24.96
C ILE A 16 -4.46 -4.40 23.72
N SER A 17 -5.05 -4.52 22.53
CA SER A 17 -4.41 -4.00 21.31
C SER A 17 -4.26 -2.49 21.34
N GLN A 18 -5.23 -1.77 21.91
CA GLN A 18 -5.15 -0.31 22.11
C GLN A 18 -4.21 0.11 23.25
N GLN A 19 -3.96 -0.75 24.24
CA GLN A 19 -2.97 -0.50 25.31
C GLN A 19 -1.53 -0.68 24.83
N HIS A 20 -1.33 -1.55 23.82
CA HIS A 20 -0.03 -1.80 23.21
C HIS A 20 -0.04 -1.48 21.70
N PRO A 21 -0.39 -0.24 21.31
CA PRO A 21 -0.69 0.09 19.91
C PRO A 21 0.51 -0.09 19.00
N PHE A 22 1.71 0.25 19.49
CA PHE A 22 2.96 0.07 18.75
C PHE A 22 3.30 -1.41 18.56
N ILE A 23 3.17 -2.23 19.61
CA ILE A 23 3.55 -3.65 19.55
C ILE A 23 2.69 -4.38 18.52
N VAL A 24 1.37 -4.17 18.55
CA VAL A 24 0.45 -4.79 17.60
C VAL A 24 0.74 -4.34 16.17
N SER A 25 0.83 -3.03 15.95
CA SER A 25 1.08 -2.44 14.64
C SER A 25 2.39 -2.93 14.02
N ILE A 26 3.49 -2.90 14.79
CA ILE A 26 4.81 -3.32 14.33
C ILE A 26 4.88 -4.83 14.14
N SER A 27 4.21 -5.62 14.98
CA SER A 27 4.19 -7.07 14.84
C SER A 27 3.46 -7.51 13.56
N LEU A 28 2.30 -6.91 13.26
CA LEU A 28 1.59 -7.16 12.00
C LEU A 28 2.43 -6.75 10.79
N LEU A 29 3.09 -5.58 10.86
CA LEU A 29 4.01 -5.11 9.83
C LEU A 29 5.16 -6.10 9.60
N LEU A 30 5.83 -6.57 10.66
CA LEU A 30 6.96 -7.49 10.54
C LEU A 30 6.55 -8.83 9.93
N VAL A 31 5.38 -9.37 10.28
CA VAL A 31 4.87 -10.61 9.69
C VAL A 31 4.51 -10.41 8.22
N ALA A 32 3.81 -9.33 7.87
CA ALA A 32 3.51 -9.01 6.47
C ALA A 32 4.79 -8.77 5.66
N PHE A 33 5.79 -8.12 6.26
CA PHE A 33 7.08 -7.85 5.63
C PHE A 33 7.86 -9.14 5.39
N LEU A 34 7.79 -10.11 6.32
CA LEU A 34 8.37 -11.44 6.11
C LEU A 34 7.74 -12.15 4.90
N PHE A 35 6.41 -12.11 4.74
CA PHE A 35 5.77 -12.65 3.54
C PHE A 35 6.29 -11.97 2.27
N ARG A 36 6.44 -10.64 2.31
CA ARG A 36 7.00 -9.86 1.19
C ARG A 36 8.43 -10.24 0.85
N ILE A 37 9.30 -10.44 1.85
CA ILE A 37 10.69 -10.89 1.62
C ILE A 37 10.72 -12.29 0.99
N ILE A 38 9.91 -13.22 1.48
CA ILE A 38 9.82 -14.58 0.92
C ILE A 38 9.34 -14.52 -0.54
N ASP A 39 8.29 -13.76 -0.80
CA ASP A 39 7.70 -13.64 -2.13
C ASP A 39 8.69 -13.05 -3.15
N ILE A 40 9.39 -11.99 -2.76
CA ILE A 40 10.32 -11.26 -3.62
C ILE A 40 11.67 -11.97 -3.81
N PHE A 41 12.28 -12.45 -2.73
CA PHE A 41 13.68 -12.94 -2.76
C PHE A 41 13.81 -14.47 -2.77
N VAL A 42 12.78 -15.20 -2.36
CA VAL A 42 12.82 -16.67 -2.35
C VAL A 42 12.03 -17.24 -3.51
N LEU A 43 10.82 -16.72 -3.76
CA LEU A 43 9.94 -17.20 -4.83
C LEU A 43 10.13 -16.43 -6.14
N GLY A 44 10.50 -15.14 -6.07
CA GLY A 44 10.68 -14.29 -7.23
C GLY A 44 9.40 -14.07 -8.04
N LEU A 45 8.23 -13.98 -7.38
CA LEU A 45 6.96 -13.88 -8.10
C LEU A 45 6.78 -12.55 -8.85
N ASP A 46 7.49 -11.48 -8.46
CA ASP A 46 7.55 -10.25 -9.26
C ASP A 46 8.16 -10.50 -10.63
N GLU A 47 9.10 -11.44 -10.77
CA GLU A 47 9.71 -11.78 -12.06
C GLU A 47 8.90 -12.85 -12.80
N LEU A 48 8.39 -13.85 -12.08
CA LEU A 48 7.65 -14.95 -12.68
C LEU A 48 6.24 -14.53 -13.17
N LEU A 49 5.56 -13.69 -12.40
CA LEU A 49 4.16 -13.31 -12.62
C LEU A 49 3.96 -11.81 -12.87
N GLY A 50 5.01 -10.99 -12.76
CA GLY A 50 4.90 -9.53 -12.81
C GLY A 50 4.28 -8.92 -11.54
N GLU A 51 4.05 -9.74 -10.50
CA GLU A 51 3.29 -9.32 -9.32
C GLU A 51 3.61 -10.17 -8.07
N ILE A 52 3.75 -9.52 -6.92
CA ILE A 52 3.99 -10.15 -5.61
C ILE A 52 2.65 -10.54 -4.95
N ILE A 53 1.82 -11.25 -5.71
CA ILE A 53 0.43 -11.52 -5.34
C ILE A 53 0.29 -12.31 -4.04
N LEU A 54 1.25 -13.21 -3.74
CA LEU A 54 1.19 -14.08 -2.59
C LEU A 54 1.32 -13.29 -1.29
N SER A 55 2.33 -12.43 -1.19
CA SER A 55 2.55 -11.57 -0.02
C SER A 55 1.43 -10.57 0.18
N LYS A 56 0.90 -9.99 -0.90
CA LYS A 56 -0.28 -9.10 -0.88
C LYS A 56 -1.51 -9.83 -0.33
N LEU A 57 -1.78 -11.04 -0.81
CA LEU A 57 -2.91 -11.85 -0.35
C LEU A 57 -2.74 -12.29 1.12
N LEU A 58 -1.59 -12.85 1.48
CA LEU A 58 -1.31 -13.30 2.85
C LEU A 58 -1.30 -12.12 3.84
N GLY A 59 -0.76 -10.97 3.44
CA GLY A 59 -0.82 -9.73 4.22
C GLY A 59 -2.26 -9.25 4.43
N PHE A 60 -3.10 -9.31 3.39
CA PHE A 60 -4.52 -8.96 3.55
C PHE A 60 -5.24 -9.94 4.47
N LEU A 61 -5.01 -11.25 4.31
CA LEU A 61 -5.57 -12.28 5.20
C LEU A 61 -5.10 -12.11 6.64
N LEU A 62 -3.85 -11.66 6.87
CA LEU A 62 -3.34 -11.33 8.20
C LEU A 62 -4.13 -10.16 8.82
N VAL A 63 -4.39 -9.09 8.07
CA VAL A 63 -5.23 -7.97 8.53
C VAL A 63 -6.65 -8.45 8.85
N LEU A 64 -7.24 -9.27 7.97
CA LEU A 64 -8.57 -9.86 8.19
C LEU A 64 -8.61 -10.77 9.44
N GLY A 65 -7.56 -11.56 9.66
CA GLY A 65 -7.41 -12.40 10.84
C GLY A 65 -7.30 -11.56 12.12
N TYR A 66 -6.56 -10.45 12.08
CA TYR A 66 -6.46 -9.51 13.20
C TYR A 66 -7.82 -8.91 13.55
N ILE A 67 -8.54 -8.32 12.58
CA ILE A 67 -9.84 -7.68 12.85
C ILE A 67 -10.86 -8.70 13.39
N TRP A 68 -10.85 -9.92 12.87
CA TRP A 68 -11.72 -10.99 13.33
C TRP A 68 -11.39 -11.37 14.78
N ALA A 69 -10.10 -11.50 15.13
CA ALA A 69 -9.67 -11.84 16.48
C ALA A 69 -10.05 -10.78 17.54
N VAL A 70 -10.15 -9.50 17.16
CA VAL A 70 -10.57 -8.41 18.05
C VAL A 70 -12.07 -8.09 17.97
N GLY A 71 -12.87 -8.91 17.28
CA GLY A 71 -14.32 -8.74 17.13
C GLY A 71 -14.71 -7.48 16.35
N LYS A 72 -13.87 -7.04 15.42
CA LYS A 72 -14.13 -5.89 14.54
C LYS A 72 -14.45 -6.34 13.12
N THR A 73 -15.17 -5.48 12.41
CA THR A 73 -15.56 -5.69 11.01
C THR A 73 -14.61 -4.96 10.07
N ILE A 74 -14.59 -5.33 8.78
CA ILE A 74 -13.79 -4.65 7.76
C ILE A 74 -14.07 -3.14 7.65
N THR A 75 -15.26 -2.71 8.08
CA THR A 75 -15.62 -1.29 8.11
C THR A 75 -14.79 -0.49 9.13
N SER A 76 -14.24 -1.14 10.17
CA SER A 76 -13.39 -0.46 11.16
C SER A 76 -12.02 -0.07 10.60
N ILE A 77 -11.59 -0.70 9.52
CA ILE A 77 -10.33 -0.39 8.81
C ILE A 77 -10.59 0.49 7.57
N GLY A 78 -11.76 1.14 7.48
CA GLY A 78 -12.13 2.07 6.40
C GLY A 78 -12.78 1.44 5.17
N LEU A 79 -12.94 0.10 5.13
CA LEU A 79 -13.63 -0.57 4.02
C LEU A 79 -15.14 -0.51 4.20
N HIS A 80 -15.74 0.62 3.83
CA HIS A 80 -17.19 0.85 3.89
C HIS A 80 -17.71 1.59 2.66
N ARG A 81 -19.03 1.60 2.45
CA ARG A 81 -19.68 2.29 1.31
C ARG A 81 -19.99 3.76 1.53
N ARG A 82 -19.71 4.29 2.72
CA ARG A 82 -19.95 5.71 3.04
C ARG A 82 -19.09 6.59 2.13
N ASP A 83 -19.71 7.63 1.57
CA ASP A 83 -19.06 8.64 0.73
C ASP A 83 -18.33 8.06 -0.51
N ILE A 84 -18.80 6.90 -1.02
CA ILE A 84 -18.12 6.19 -2.12
C ILE A 84 -18.02 7.04 -3.39
N ASN A 85 -19.04 7.87 -3.67
CA ASN A 85 -19.05 8.73 -4.85
C ASN A 85 -17.98 9.83 -4.70
N GLU A 86 -17.90 10.46 -3.54
CA GLU A 86 -16.92 11.48 -3.22
C GLU A 86 -15.51 10.91 -3.24
N VAL A 87 -15.30 9.73 -2.65
CA VAL A 87 -13.99 9.05 -2.66
C VAL A 87 -13.56 8.68 -4.08
N LEU A 88 -14.47 8.12 -4.90
CA LEU A 88 -14.18 7.79 -6.29
C LEU A 88 -13.93 9.05 -7.14
N LEU A 89 -14.64 10.15 -6.86
CA LEU A 89 -14.43 11.42 -7.56
C LEU A 89 -13.07 12.02 -7.19
N ILE A 90 -12.76 12.14 -5.89
CA ILE A 90 -11.50 12.72 -5.40
C ILE A 90 -10.32 11.87 -5.88
N GLY A 91 -10.39 10.55 -5.69
CA GLY A 91 -9.35 9.62 -6.12
C GLY A 91 -9.22 9.58 -7.64
N GLY A 92 -10.31 9.34 -8.36
CA GLY A 92 -10.30 9.21 -9.83
C GLY A 92 -9.88 10.49 -10.54
N VAL A 93 -10.49 11.63 -10.21
CA VAL A 93 -10.14 12.93 -10.81
C VAL A 93 -8.76 13.37 -10.36
N GLY A 94 -8.44 13.27 -9.07
CA GLY A 94 -7.14 13.67 -8.54
C GLY A 94 -6.00 12.91 -9.20
N THR A 95 -6.09 11.58 -9.26
CA THR A 95 -5.11 10.74 -9.95
C THR A 95 -5.04 11.02 -11.45
N SER A 96 -6.18 11.22 -12.13
CA SER A 96 -6.20 11.55 -13.56
C SER A 96 -5.51 12.88 -13.86
N VAL A 97 -5.74 13.92 -13.06
CA VAL A 97 -5.08 15.22 -13.22
C VAL A 97 -3.57 15.09 -13.05
N ILE A 98 -3.12 14.33 -12.05
CA ILE A 98 -1.69 14.07 -11.83
C ILE A 98 -1.07 13.36 -13.03
N PHE A 99 -1.71 12.30 -13.54
CA PHE A 99 -1.20 11.58 -14.71
C PHE A 99 -1.17 12.44 -15.97
N VAL A 100 -2.22 13.20 -16.25
CA VAL A 100 -2.25 14.12 -17.40
C VAL A 100 -1.14 15.16 -17.29
N ALA A 101 -0.92 15.73 -16.11
CA ALA A 101 0.17 16.68 -15.89
C ALA A 101 1.55 16.02 -16.07
N ALA A 102 1.78 14.85 -15.46
CA ALA A 102 3.06 14.15 -15.53
C ALA A 102 3.41 13.72 -16.96
N PHE A 103 2.51 13.00 -17.63
CA PHE A 103 2.73 12.57 -19.02
C PHE A 103 2.72 13.74 -20.00
N GLY A 104 1.93 14.79 -19.75
CA GLY A 104 1.94 16.01 -20.56
C GLY A 104 3.28 16.74 -20.49
N LEU A 105 3.85 16.91 -19.29
CA LEU A 105 5.18 17.49 -19.11
C LEU A 105 6.26 16.63 -19.78
N GLN A 106 6.17 15.31 -19.64
CA GLN A 106 7.09 14.38 -20.30
C GLN A 106 7.00 14.48 -21.83
N TYR A 107 5.79 14.55 -22.39
CA TYR A 107 5.56 14.70 -23.83
C TYR A 107 6.19 15.99 -24.37
N VAL A 108 5.98 17.12 -23.68
CA VAL A 108 6.58 18.41 -24.06
C VAL A 108 8.10 18.37 -23.97
N ALA A 109 8.66 17.78 -22.91
CA ALA A 109 10.10 17.68 -22.73
C ALA A 109 10.77 16.84 -23.84
N LEU A 110 10.16 15.71 -24.21
CA LEU A 110 10.65 14.85 -25.28
C LEU A 110 10.53 15.53 -26.64
N GLY A 111 9.41 16.22 -26.91
CA GLY A 111 9.23 16.99 -28.13
C GLY A 111 10.22 18.15 -28.27
N GLY A 112 10.59 18.80 -27.16
CA GLY A 112 11.62 19.84 -27.12
C GLY A 112 13.05 19.30 -27.29
N ALA A 113 13.25 18.00 -27.14
CA ALA A 113 14.53 17.31 -27.37
C ALA A 113 14.61 16.68 -28.78
N ASP A 114 13.78 17.14 -29.72
CA ASP A 114 13.62 16.60 -31.09
C ASP A 114 13.31 15.09 -31.14
N GLN A 115 12.83 14.53 -30.03
CA GLN A 115 12.22 13.20 -30.04
C GLN A 115 10.80 13.36 -30.57
N SER A 116 10.29 12.36 -31.30
CA SER A 116 8.90 12.35 -31.79
C SER A 116 8.04 11.49 -30.86
N PRO A 117 7.61 12.00 -29.68
CA PRO A 117 6.89 11.20 -28.71
C PRO A 117 5.49 10.82 -29.23
N GLY A 118 5.10 9.58 -28.96
CA GLY A 118 3.73 9.10 -29.14
C GLY A 118 3.09 8.81 -27.78
N ILE A 119 1.76 8.89 -27.71
CA ILE A 119 0.99 8.44 -26.53
C ILE A 119 0.46 7.05 -26.82
N VAL A 120 0.79 6.09 -25.95
CA VAL A 120 0.35 4.69 -26.07
C VAL A 120 -0.34 4.28 -24.78
N PHE A 121 -1.48 3.59 -24.90
CA PHE A 121 -2.21 3.01 -23.78
C PHE A 121 -2.10 1.48 -23.87
N VAL A 122 -1.23 0.91 -23.05
CA VAL A 122 -0.96 -0.54 -23.04
C VAL A 122 -0.67 -1.00 -21.62
N ALA A 123 -1.08 -2.23 -21.30
CA ALA A 123 -0.73 -2.88 -20.04
C ALA A 123 0.68 -3.49 -20.20
N ILE A 124 1.67 -2.77 -19.69
CA ILE A 124 3.07 -3.20 -19.67
C ILE A 124 3.46 -3.51 -18.23
N ASP A 125 4.13 -4.64 -18.03
CA ASP A 125 4.94 -4.85 -16.84
C ASP A 125 6.15 -3.90 -16.85
N PRO A 126 6.25 -2.95 -15.91
CA PRO A 126 7.25 -1.89 -15.97
C PRO A 126 8.70 -2.38 -15.79
N LYS A 127 8.91 -3.62 -15.33
CA LYS A 127 10.25 -4.19 -15.09
C LYS A 127 10.71 -5.06 -16.27
N THR A 128 9.84 -5.92 -16.77
CA THR A 128 10.14 -6.89 -17.83
C THR A 128 9.76 -6.38 -19.22
N GLY A 129 8.98 -5.31 -19.31
CA GLY A 129 8.41 -4.84 -20.57
C GLY A 129 7.37 -5.81 -21.14
N LEU A 130 6.93 -6.82 -20.38
CA LEU A 130 5.94 -7.79 -20.83
C LEU A 130 4.62 -7.08 -21.07
N GLU A 131 4.25 -7.01 -22.34
CA GLU A 131 2.91 -6.69 -22.78
C GLU A 131 2.08 -7.98 -22.76
N GLY A 132 0.90 -7.92 -22.14
CA GLY A 132 0.02 -9.06 -22.07
C GLY A 132 -1.34 -8.81 -22.70
N GLY A 133 -2.03 -9.90 -23.05
CA GLY A 133 -3.44 -9.85 -23.45
C GLY A 133 -4.38 -9.57 -22.29
N VAL A 134 -5.69 -9.55 -22.56
CA VAL A 134 -6.75 -9.23 -21.59
C VAL A 134 -6.61 -9.99 -20.26
N VAL A 135 -6.22 -11.26 -20.29
CA VAL A 135 -6.04 -12.09 -19.09
C VAL A 135 -4.94 -11.53 -18.17
N PHE A 136 -3.81 -11.12 -18.74
CA PHE A 136 -2.69 -10.53 -18.00
C PHE A 136 -3.09 -9.17 -17.39
N THR A 137 -3.80 -8.34 -18.16
CA THR A 137 -4.33 -7.07 -17.67
C THR A 137 -5.29 -7.26 -16.48
N VAL A 138 -6.22 -8.20 -16.57
CA VAL A 138 -7.15 -8.51 -15.46
C VAL A 138 -6.39 -9.03 -14.25
N PHE A 139 -5.38 -9.88 -14.45
CA PHE A 139 -4.54 -10.38 -13.37
C PHE A 139 -3.81 -9.24 -12.63
N LEU A 140 -3.14 -8.34 -13.35
CA LEU A 140 -2.47 -7.18 -12.75
C LEU A 140 -3.45 -6.25 -12.03
N LEU A 141 -4.63 -6.02 -12.62
CA LEU A 141 -5.67 -5.19 -11.99
C LEU A 141 -6.12 -5.79 -10.66
N LEU A 142 -6.43 -7.09 -10.63
CA LEU A 142 -6.82 -7.79 -9.40
C LEU A 142 -5.69 -7.77 -8.36
N GLY A 143 -4.45 -7.98 -8.80
CA GLY A 143 -3.28 -7.91 -7.91
C GLY A 143 -3.10 -6.54 -7.27
N ASN A 144 -3.36 -5.46 -8.02
CA ASN A 144 -3.34 -4.09 -7.48
C ASN A 144 -4.50 -3.81 -6.53
N VAL A 145 -5.71 -4.32 -6.82
CA VAL A 145 -6.85 -4.18 -5.88
C VAL A 145 -6.56 -4.89 -4.56
N VAL A 146 -6.04 -6.12 -4.60
CA VAL A 146 -5.63 -6.86 -3.40
C VAL A 146 -4.51 -6.12 -2.66
N ASN A 147 -3.54 -5.57 -3.39
CA ASN A 147 -2.49 -4.74 -2.80
C ASN A 147 -3.07 -3.55 -2.04
N SER A 148 -3.97 -2.79 -2.68
CA SER A 148 -4.58 -1.62 -2.08
C SER A 148 -5.35 -1.99 -0.81
N PHE A 149 -6.11 -3.09 -0.80
CA PHE A 149 -6.77 -3.53 0.43
C PHE A 149 -5.81 -3.96 1.53
N MET A 150 -4.72 -4.63 1.18
CA MET A 150 -3.69 -5.01 2.13
C MET A 150 -2.98 -3.79 2.72
N GLU A 151 -2.45 -2.90 1.88
CA GLU A 151 -1.68 -1.73 2.31
C GLU A 151 -2.56 -0.71 3.02
N GLU A 152 -3.71 -0.36 2.47
CA GLU A 152 -4.63 0.57 3.15
C GLU A 152 -5.17 -0.05 4.43
N GLY A 153 -5.51 -1.34 4.44
CA GLY A 153 -5.95 -2.05 5.64
C GLY A 153 -4.91 -2.06 6.74
N LEU A 154 -3.65 -2.33 6.42
CA LEU A 154 -2.55 -2.38 7.38
C LEU A 154 -2.15 -0.96 7.85
N PHE A 155 -1.73 -0.09 6.94
CA PHE A 155 -1.14 1.20 7.29
C PHE A 155 -2.17 2.23 7.76
N ARG A 156 -3.31 2.33 7.08
CA ARG A 156 -4.33 3.35 7.39
C ARG A 156 -5.40 2.77 8.30
N GLY A 157 -5.86 1.56 8.03
CA GLY A 157 -6.92 0.90 8.77
C GLY A 157 -6.53 0.42 10.16
N VAL A 158 -5.32 -0.12 10.32
CA VAL A 158 -4.83 -0.64 11.61
C VAL A 158 -3.85 0.33 12.25
N MET A 159 -2.71 0.61 11.60
CA MET A 159 -1.59 1.29 12.24
C MET A 159 -1.91 2.73 12.62
N LEU A 160 -2.50 3.52 11.71
CA LEU A 160 -2.82 4.93 11.98
C LEU A 160 -3.77 5.09 13.21
N PRO A 161 -4.93 4.42 13.30
CA PRO A 161 -5.78 4.46 14.50
C PRO A 161 -5.07 4.01 15.78
N HIS A 162 -4.23 2.98 15.71
CA HIS A 162 -3.48 2.52 16.88
C HIS A 162 -2.46 3.57 17.34
N PHE A 163 -1.67 4.13 16.43
CA PHE A 163 -0.73 5.20 16.78
C PHE A 163 -1.43 6.44 17.34
N MET A 164 -2.65 6.74 16.87
CA MET A 164 -3.47 7.82 17.41
C MET A 164 -3.97 7.58 18.85
N CYS A 165 -3.87 6.35 19.38
CA CYS A 165 -4.13 6.11 20.82
C CYS A 165 -3.05 6.72 21.73
N SER A 166 -1.86 7.06 21.21
CA SER A 166 -0.75 7.60 22.00
C SER A 166 -0.09 8.84 21.40
N LEU A 167 -0.34 9.14 20.13
CA LEU A 167 0.22 10.26 19.39
C LEU A 167 -0.90 11.15 18.85
N SER A 168 -0.60 12.43 18.61
CA SER A 168 -1.51 13.28 17.83
C SER A 168 -1.59 12.78 16.38
N PHE A 169 -2.68 13.10 15.66
CA PHE A 169 -2.85 12.72 14.26
C PHE A 169 -1.62 13.04 13.41
N ARG A 170 -1.01 14.23 13.60
CA ARG A 170 0.18 14.65 12.84
C ARG A 170 1.34 13.68 12.99
N TRP A 171 1.65 13.27 14.23
CA TRP A 171 2.75 12.36 14.53
C TRP A 171 2.41 10.91 14.16
N ALA A 172 1.17 10.48 14.37
CA ALA A 172 0.71 9.17 13.95
C ALA A 172 0.76 9.01 12.41
N ASN A 173 0.33 10.05 11.68
CA ASN A 173 0.35 10.07 10.22
C ASN A 173 1.78 10.11 9.66
N LEU A 174 2.68 10.86 10.30
CA LEU A 174 4.10 10.86 9.93
C LEU A 174 4.74 9.48 10.18
N LEU A 175 4.45 8.86 11.32
CA LEU A 175 5.00 7.55 11.67
C LEU A 175 4.53 6.45 10.71
N GLN A 176 3.23 6.39 10.40
CA GLN A 176 2.74 5.39 9.44
C GLN A 176 3.33 5.63 8.04
N ALA A 177 3.48 6.88 7.61
CA ALA A 177 4.07 7.20 6.31
C ALA A 177 5.55 6.76 6.25
N ALA A 178 6.32 7.00 7.31
CA ALA A 178 7.71 6.54 7.39
C ALA A 178 7.83 5.00 7.36
N LEU A 179 6.89 4.29 8.00
CA LEU A 179 6.85 2.82 7.95
C LEU A 179 6.41 2.32 6.56
N PHE A 180 5.54 3.08 5.88
CA PHE A 180 5.15 2.83 4.48
C PHE A 180 6.32 3.04 3.52
N ASP A 181 7.21 4.01 3.78
CA ASP A 181 8.45 4.20 3.01
C ASP A 181 9.40 3.00 3.20
N LEU A 182 9.59 2.57 4.45
CA LEU A 182 10.42 1.40 4.76
C LEU A 182 9.89 0.13 4.10
N TRP A 183 8.57 -0.03 4.03
CA TRP A 183 7.90 -1.13 3.34
C TRP A 183 8.23 -1.18 1.83
N HIS A 184 8.45 -0.02 1.20
CA HIS A 184 8.80 0.11 -0.21
C HIS A 184 10.30 0.01 -0.51
N ALA A 185 11.16 0.24 0.49
CA ALA A 185 12.61 0.21 0.36
C ALA A 185 13.17 -1.13 -0.16
N VAL A 186 12.36 -2.19 -0.15
CA VAL A 186 12.70 -3.50 -0.71
C VAL A 186 13.07 -3.43 -2.20
N TRP A 187 12.48 -2.52 -2.97
CA TRP A 187 12.68 -2.46 -4.43
C TRP A 187 14.09 -2.01 -4.81
N PRO A 188 14.60 -0.84 -4.36
CA PRO A 188 15.99 -0.46 -4.59
C PRO A 188 17.00 -1.50 -4.08
N VAL A 189 16.71 -2.14 -2.93
CA VAL A 189 17.54 -3.21 -2.38
C VAL A 189 17.57 -4.42 -3.31
N LYS A 190 16.42 -4.84 -3.84
CA LYS A 190 16.36 -5.91 -4.82
C LYS A 190 17.17 -5.57 -6.06
N SER A 191 16.93 -4.40 -6.66
CA SER A 191 17.61 -3.94 -7.87
C SER A 191 19.14 -3.94 -7.72
N LEU A 192 19.65 -3.68 -6.51
CA LEU A 192 21.08 -3.80 -6.21
C LEU A 192 21.57 -5.25 -6.12
N ILE A 193 20.79 -6.13 -5.47
CA ILE A 193 21.17 -7.53 -5.27
C ILE A 193 21.14 -8.29 -6.60
N THR A 194 20.17 -8.03 -7.47
CA THR A 194 20.04 -8.64 -8.79
C THR A 194 21.03 -8.07 -9.81
N GLY A 195 21.62 -6.90 -9.51
CA GLY A 195 22.53 -6.20 -10.42
C GLY A 195 21.81 -5.40 -11.51
N ASP A 196 20.49 -5.22 -11.40
CA ASP A 196 19.69 -4.42 -12.33
C ASP A 196 20.12 -2.94 -12.30
N LEU A 197 20.52 -2.44 -11.12
CA LEU A 197 20.99 -1.07 -10.93
C LEU A 197 22.38 -1.02 -10.29
N THR A 198 23.15 0.01 -10.66
CA THR A 198 24.37 0.38 -9.94
C THR A 198 24.03 0.97 -8.56
N MET A 199 25.00 1.00 -7.63
CA MET A 199 24.83 1.65 -6.32
C MET A 199 24.29 3.08 -6.44
N GLY A 200 24.85 3.88 -7.35
CA GLY A 200 24.40 5.25 -7.58
C GLY A 200 22.94 5.32 -8.05
N ALA A 201 22.59 4.48 -9.03
CA ALA A 201 21.23 4.45 -9.58
C ALA A 201 20.18 3.97 -8.57
N ALA A 202 20.50 2.98 -7.74
CA ALA A 202 19.59 2.52 -6.70
C ALA A 202 19.42 3.53 -5.55
N VAL A 203 20.45 4.31 -5.22
CA VAL A 203 20.31 5.43 -4.27
C VAL A 203 19.36 6.48 -4.85
N THR A 204 19.47 6.80 -6.15
CA THR A 204 18.53 7.70 -6.82
C THR A 204 17.11 7.14 -6.79
N GLU A 205 16.92 5.87 -7.13
CA GLU A 205 15.63 5.19 -7.06
C GLU A 205 15.06 5.24 -5.64
N ALA A 206 15.86 4.92 -4.61
CA ALA A 206 15.43 4.94 -3.22
C ALA A 206 14.99 6.34 -2.78
N VAL A 207 15.72 7.40 -3.16
CA VAL A 207 15.34 8.78 -2.83
C VAL A 207 14.03 9.15 -3.52
N SER A 208 13.89 8.85 -4.82
CA SER A 208 12.64 9.09 -5.55
C SER A 208 11.47 8.32 -4.93
N LEU A 209 11.69 7.06 -4.60
CA LEU A 209 10.68 6.19 -4.00
C LEU A 209 10.22 6.74 -2.65
N VAL A 210 11.15 7.01 -1.72
CA VAL A 210 10.84 7.61 -0.41
C VAL A 210 10.05 8.90 -0.58
N LEU A 211 10.46 9.83 -1.45
CA LEU A 211 9.71 11.07 -1.67
C LEU A 211 8.27 10.80 -2.12
N THR A 212 8.08 9.91 -3.10
CA THR A 212 6.75 9.60 -3.62
C THR A 212 5.88 8.86 -2.60
N THR A 213 6.43 7.88 -1.89
CA THR A 213 5.71 7.08 -0.89
C THR A 213 5.45 7.88 0.38
N THR A 214 6.30 8.84 0.76
CA THR A 214 6.03 9.73 1.90
C THR A 214 4.83 10.61 1.58
N VAL A 215 4.79 11.23 0.39
CA VAL A 215 3.68 12.09 -0.03
C VAL A 215 2.38 11.30 -0.10
N ALA A 216 2.38 10.14 -0.77
CA ALA A 216 1.22 9.24 -0.83
C ALA A 216 0.80 8.79 0.59
N GLY A 217 1.78 8.37 1.39
CA GLY A 217 1.71 8.06 2.82
C GLY A 217 0.85 9.06 3.58
N LEU A 218 1.30 10.31 3.58
CA LEU A 218 0.68 11.42 4.31
C LEU A 218 -0.70 11.80 3.76
N VAL A 219 -0.85 11.86 2.43
CA VAL A 219 -2.11 12.24 1.77
C VAL A 219 -3.18 11.18 2.05
N PHE A 220 -2.89 9.91 1.84
CA PHE A 220 -3.87 8.83 2.06
C PHE A 220 -4.23 8.70 3.53
N GLY A 221 -3.27 8.87 4.45
CA GLY A 221 -3.57 8.90 5.89
C GLY A 221 -4.46 10.08 6.29
N TYR A 222 -4.31 11.25 5.66
CA TYR A 222 -5.23 12.37 5.85
C TYR A 222 -6.62 12.09 5.27
N LEU A 223 -6.70 11.56 4.04
CA LEU A 223 -7.98 11.20 3.41
C LEU A 223 -8.74 10.17 4.26
N PHE A 224 -8.04 9.14 4.76
CA PHE A 224 -8.62 8.17 5.70
C PHE A 224 -9.12 8.83 6.98
N TYR A 225 -8.34 9.72 7.60
CA TYR A 225 -8.76 10.42 8.81
C TYR A 225 -10.03 11.26 8.59
N LYS A 226 -10.28 11.73 7.36
CA LYS A 226 -11.50 12.46 7.00
C LYS A 226 -12.73 11.57 6.82
N THR A 227 -12.56 10.27 6.56
CA THR A 227 -13.68 9.32 6.43
C THR A 227 -14.03 8.63 7.74
N VAL A 228 -13.05 8.44 8.62
CA VAL A 228 -13.24 7.88 9.95
C VAL A 228 -13.56 9.02 10.94
N LEU A 229 -14.79 9.50 10.89
CA LEU A 229 -15.32 10.37 11.95
C LEU A 229 -15.50 9.54 13.23
N CYS A 230 -14.87 10.00 14.33
CA CYS A 230 -15.34 9.69 15.69
C CYS A 230 -16.80 10.09 15.86
#